data_AF-A0A1S3KGA0-F1
#
_entry.id   AF-A0A1S3KGA0-F1
#
_cell.length_a   1.000
_cell.length_b   1.000
_cell.length_c   1.000
_cell.angle_alpha   90.00
_cell.angle_beta   90.00
_cell.angle_gamma   90.00
#
_symmetry.space_group_name_H-M   'P 1'
#
loop_
_entity.id
_entity.type
_entity.pdbx_description
1 polymer ?
#
loop_
_entity_poly.entity_id
_entity_poly.type
_entity_poly.pdbx_seq_one_letter_code
_entity_poly.pdbx_strand_id
1 'polypeptide(L)'
;MVVKYNTEMTKAIEKVCLRGSEMDPMEERNEKTTGTSLMSIHDAVMENVHNELNKQIGFLGWDGDNKDNPTLILDFNERIVKRDNQGQENSIVVGGELLRYLQENRDRSRCFCEKVFKKLLDELKNRLSPIPDDYTEKTLEADLDQLKKSYLQQAIGPMKLDVLQERWESSDMTGFFQMCKAIKGFQLKVAEATRKQEALEMESEKQQRDLQNLREESERQKTEHEKAIKDIEKNHKDSLEKLQKSQDKERIKFEKKMKDLKKANQQDKMEMMQAAQKKAEEQAMNKALELQQQLTDVKVGHERQLRENQFQAERELRKVEDYSRDLKNRNIFKRFFNMDP
;
A
#
# COMPACT_ATOMS: atom_id res chain seq x y z
N MET A 1 15.49 80.13 -53.53
CA MET A 1 16.40 79.01 -53.17
C MET A 1 15.87 78.11 -52.07
N VAL A 2 15.38 78.63 -50.93
CA VAL A 2 14.83 77.79 -49.83
C VAL A 2 13.71 76.85 -50.30
N VAL A 3 12.77 77.34 -51.12
CA VAL A 3 11.70 76.51 -51.71
C VAL A 3 12.26 75.37 -52.58
N LYS A 4 13.32 75.66 -53.35
CA LYS A 4 14.00 74.66 -54.20
C LYS A 4 14.69 73.60 -53.35
N TYR A 5 15.43 74.01 -52.32
CA TYR A 5 16.00 73.11 -51.32
C TYR A 5 14.93 72.20 -50.71
N ASN A 6 13.80 72.77 -50.26
CA ASN A 6 12.72 71.98 -49.65
C ASN A 6 12.08 70.99 -50.64
N THR A 7 11.91 71.39 -51.89
CA THR A 7 11.35 70.52 -52.94
C THR A 7 12.30 69.37 -53.26
N GLU A 8 13.60 69.67 -53.42
CA GLU A 8 14.61 68.65 -53.74
C GLU A 8 14.88 67.71 -52.57
N MET A 9 14.93 68.23 -51.32
CA MET A 9 15.02 67.41 -50.11
C MET A 9 13.85 66.45 -50.01
N THR A 10 12.61 66.95 -50.11
CA THR A 10 11.41 66.12 -50.00
C THR A 10 11.42 65.01 -51.05
N LYS A 11 11.68 65.36 -52.31
CA LYS A 11 11.74 64.39 -53.41
C LYS A 11 12.84 63.35 -53.23
N ALA A 12 14.02 63.76 -52.75
CA ALA A 12 15.13 62.85 -52.51
C ALA A 12 14.85 61.90 -51.33
N ILE A 13 14.25 62.41 -50.26
CA ILE A 13 13.80 61.62 -49.10
C ILE A 13 12.73 60.61 -49.52
N GLU A 14 11.68 61.04 -50.25
CA GLU A 14 10.62 60.15 -50.75
C GLU A 14 11.19 59.03 -51.63
N LYS A 15 12.14 59.34 -52.51
CA LYS A 15 12.76 58.35 -53.38
C LYS A 15 13.48 57.23 -52.61
N VAL A 16 14.04 57.55 -51.44
CA VAL A 16 14.83 56.60 -50.63
C VAL A 16 13.95 55.88 -49.60
N CYS A 17 12.98 56.57 -49.03
CA CYS A 17 12.23 56.10 -47.86
C CYS A 17 10.83 55.56 -48.16
N LEU A 18 10.24 55.88 -49.32
CA LEU A 18 8.90 55.44 -49.63
C LEU A 18 8.88 53.94 -49.95
N ARG A 19 8.27 53.13 -49.09
CA ARG A 19 7.99 51.71 -49.33
C ARG A 19 6.49 51.46 -49.30
N GLY A 20 5.91 51.31 -50.50
CA GLY A 20 4.46 51.21 -50.64
C GLY A 20 3.79 52.52 -50.28
N SER A 21 3.01 52.55 -49.21
CA SER A 21 2.33 53.75 -48.69
C SER A 21 2.96 54.35 -47.43
N GLU A 22 4.01 53.72 -46.88
CA GLU A 22 4.66 54.19 -45.66
C GLU A 22 6.06 54.75 -45.96
N MET A 23 6.46 55.76 -45.19
CA MET A 23 7.79 56.38 -45.23
C MET A 23 8.65 55.77 -44.14
N ASP A 24 9.59 54.92 -44.51
CA ASP A 24 10.56 54.34 -43.59
C ASP A 24 11.55 55.41 -43.09
N PRO A 25 12.03 55.32 -41.84
CA PRO A 25 13.08 56.20 -41.36
C PRO A 25 14.42 55.90 -42.05
N MET A 26 15.33 56.86 -41.99
CA MET A 26 16.72 56.68 -42.41
C MET A 26 17.70 57.03 -41.30
N GLU A 27 18.93 56.57 -41.44
CA GLU A 27 20.02 56.99 -40.54
C GLU A 27 20.34 58.48 -40.76
N GLU A 28 20.57 59.22 -39.67
CA GLU A 28 20.92 60.64 -39.77
C GLU A 28 22.33 60.82 -40.38
N ARG A 29 23.29 59.94 -40.04
CA ARG A 29 24.66 59.94 -40.56
C ARG A 29 25.12 58.54 -40.95
N ASN A 30 25.97 58.48 -41.98
CA ASN A 30 26.59 57.25 -42.45
C ASN A 30 27.84 56.93 -41.63
N GLU A 31 27.67 56.39 -40.42
CA GLU A 31 28.83 55.98 -39.63
C GLU A 31 29.30 54.56 -39.99
N LYS A 32 28.41 53.65 -40.43
CA LYS A 32 28.77 52.23 -40.72
C LYS A 32 27.90 51.51 -41.77
N THR A 33 26.95 52.16 -42.42
CA THR A 33 25.96 51.52 -43.30
C THR A 33 26.15 51.90 -44.78
N THR A 34 25.87 50.96 -45.69
CA THR A 34 25.92 51.14 -47.16
C THR A 34 24.74 51.94 -47.72
N GLY A 35 23.93 52.56 -46.85
CA GLY A 35 22.72 53.28 -47.23
C GLY A 35 22.94 54.78 -47.46
N THR A 36 21.97 55.42 -48.11
CA THR A 36 21.88 56.88 -48.19
C THR A 36 21.37 57.41 -46.84
N SER A 37 22.12 58.30 -46.20
CA SER A 37 21.70 58.97 -44.95
C SER A 37 21.00 60.30 -45.21
N LEU A 38 20.28 60.80 -44.22
CA LEU A 38 19.64 62.11 -44.31
C LEU A 38 20.66 63.23 -44.55
N MET A 39 21.82 63.17 -43.88
CA MET A 39 22.88 64.16 -44.10
C MET A 39 23.49 64.05 -45.50
N SER A 40 23.67 62.84 -46.04
CA SER A 40 24.15 62.71 -47.43
C SER A 40 23.18 63.28 -48.47
N ILE A 41 21.86 63.19 -48.21
CA ILE A 41 20.85 63.82 -49.06
C ILE A 41 20.94 65.35 -48.91
N HIS A 42 21.05 65.83 -47.68
CA HIS A 42 21.23 67.25 -47.39
C HIS A 42 22.43 67.84 -48.12
N ASP A 43 23.60 67.23 -48.01
CA ASP A 43 24.83 67.71 -48.62
C ASP A 43 24.71 67.75 -50.16
N ALA A 44 24.16 66.70 -50.77
CA ALA A 44 23.95 66.64 -52.22
C ALA A 44 22.94 67.69 -52.72
N VAL A 45 21.84 67.89 -51.99
CA VAL A 45 20.84 68.92 -52.34
C VAL A 45 21.42 70.32 -52.13
N MET A 46 22.17 70.54 -51.05
CA MET A 46 22.83 71.81 -50.79
C MET A 46 23.83 72.17 -51.89
N GLU A 47 24.66 71.22 -52.32
CA GLU A 47 25.59 71.42 -53.43
C GLU A 47 24.86 71.81 -54.72
N ASN A 48 23.76 71.12 -55.06
CA ASN A 48 22.98 71.42 -56.25
C ASN A 48 22.33 72.81 -56.18
N VAL A 49 21.77 73.17 -55.03
CA VAL A 49 21.14 74.48 -54.80
C VAL A 49 22.18 75.59 -54.79
N HIS A 50 23.37 75.37 -54.22
CA HIS A 50 24.49 76.33 -54.28
C HIS A 50 24.99 76.54 -55.70
N ASN A 51 25.18 75.46 -56.47
CA ASN A 51 25.60 75.55 -57.86
C ASN A 51 24.61 76.35 -58.71
N GLU A 52 23.32 76.16 -58.49
CA GLU A 52 22.28 76.96 -59.15
C GLU A 52 22.30 78.42 -58.69
N LEU A 53 22.46 78.68 -57.39
CA LEU A 53 22.50 80.03 -56.85
C LEU A 53 23.69 80.80 -57.43
N ASN A 54 24.87 80.17 -57.47
CA ASN A 54 26.07 80.73 -58.08
C ASN A 54 25.88 81.04 -59.58
N LYS A 55 25.21 80.16 -60.34
CA LYS A 55 24.86 80.43 -61.74
C LYS A 55 23.94 81.64 -61.89
N GLN A 56 22.91 81.75 -61.04
CA GLN A 56 21.98 82.88 -61.07
C GLN A 56 22.67 84.19 -60.70
N ILE A 57 23.56 84.17 -59.70
CA ILE A 57 24.39 85.33 -59.31
C ILE A 57 25.33 85.73 -60.45
N GLY A 58 26.02 84.77 -61.07
CA GLY A 58 26.90 85.02 -62.22
C GLY A 58 26.15 85.57 -63.44
N PHE A 59 24.93 85.09 -63.71
CA PHE A 59 24.08 85.62 -64.78
C PHE A 59 23.66 87.08 -64.57
N LEU A 60 23.53 87.51 -63.31
CA LEU A 60 23.21 88.90 -62.95
C LEU A 60 24.42 89.86 -63.06
N GLY A 61 25.55 89.39 -63.60
CA GLY A 61 26.72 90.22 -63.85
C GLY A 61 27.55 90.53 -62.60
N TRP A 62 27.39 89.75 -61.53
CA TRP A 62 28.24 89.84 -60.35
C TRP A 62 29.53 89.05 -60.61
N ASP A 63 30.55 89.72 -61.15
CA ASP A 63 31.91 89.21 -61.22
C ASP A 63 32.51 89.06 -59.81
N GLY A 64 33.48 88.14 -59.67
CA GLY A 64 34.07 87.68 -58.40
C GLY A 64 34.71 88.74 -57.48
N ASP A 65 34.71 90.02 -57.86
CA ASP A 65 35.18 91.17 -57.07
C ASP A 65 34.08 91.80 -56.19
N ASN A 66 32.81 91.38 -56.32
CA ASN A 66 31.71 91.88 -55.49
C ASN A 66 31.68 91.24 -54.08
N LYS A 67 31.99 92.07 -53.07
CA LYS A 67 32.01 91.72 -51.63
C LYS A 67 30.66 91.27 -51.03
N ASP A 68 29.56 91.41 -51.77
CA ASP A 68 28.19 91.10 -51.29
C ASP A 68 27.72 89.66 -51.59
N ASN A 69 28.41 88.94 -52.49
CA ASN A 69 28.15 87.53 -52.80
C ASN A 69 28.29 86.59 -51.58
N PRO A 70 29.34 86.69 -50.72
CA PRO A 70 29.44 85.84 -49.54
C PRO A 70 28.28 86.04 -48.56
N THR A 71 27.73 87.25 -48.42
CA THR A 71 26.64 87.55 -47.48
C THR A 71 25.34 86.84 -47.88
N LEU A 72 24.96 86.82 -49.15
CA LEU A 72 23.74 86.11 -49.60
C LEU A 72 23.84 84.59 -49.44
N ILE A 73 25.02 84.01 -49.69
CA ILE A 73 25.27 82.58 -49.49
C ILE A 73 25.27 82.24 -48.00
N LEU A 74 25.86 83.10 -47.15
CA LEU A 74 25.83 82.96 -45.70
C LEU A 74 24.39 83.03 -45.17
N ASP A 75 23.61 84.05 -45.55
CA ASP A 75 22.21 84.20 -45.16
C ASP A 75 21.36 83.00 -45.60
N PHE A 76 21.61 82.48 -46.81
CA PHE A 76 20.95 81.26 -47.28
C PHE A 76 21.33 80.06 -46.41
N ASN A 77 22.62 79.85 -46.15
CA ASN A 77 23.11 78.75 -45.33
C ASN A 77 22.54 78.79 -43.91
N GLU A 78 22.49 79.96 -43.28
CA GLU A 78 21.92 80.13 -41.94
C GLU A 78 20.41 79.82 -41.90
N ARG A 79 19.68 80.12 -42.98
CA ARG A 79 18.25 79.76 -43.09
C ARG A 79 18.03 78.25 -43.26
N ILE A 80 18.95 77.57 -43.93
CA ILE A 80 18.86 76.11 -44.12
C ILE A 80 19.32 75.36 -42.86
N VAL A 81 20.45 75.76 -42.27
CA VAL A 81 21.05 75.08 -41.11
C VAL A 81 21.60 76.12 -40.13
N LYS A 82 21.06 76.12 -38.92
CA LYS A 82 21.60 76.86 -37.77
C LYS A 82 22.16 75.87 -36.76
N ARG A 83 23.43 76.04 -36.35
CA ARG A 83 24.12 75.16 -35.40
C ARG A 83 24.49 75.88 -34.11
N ASP A 84 24.48 75.15 -32.98
CA ASP A 84 24.85 75.69 -31.67
C ASP A 84 26.39 75.83 -31.58
N ASN A 85 26.90 77.02 -31.91
CA ASN A 85 28.29 77.46 -31.79
C ASN A 85 29.33 76.89 -32.81
N GLN A 86 30.00 77.84 -33.48
CA GLN A 86 31.25 77.72 -34.28
C GLN A 86 31.36 76.58 -35.31
N GLY A 87 30.41 76.45 -36.23
CA GLY A 87 30.67 75.97 -37.60
C GLY A 87 31.29 74.56 -37.79
N GLN A 88 31.49 73.77 -36.73
CA GLN A 88 32.04 72.42 -36.85
C GLN A 88 30.99 71.48 -37.42
N GLU A 89 31.39 70.58 -38.32
CA GLU A 89 30.51 69.61 -38.98
C GLU A 89 29.76 68.69 -38.02
N ASN A 90 30.18 68.59 -36.75
CA ASN A 90 29.54 67.76 -35.71
C ASN A 90 28.71 68.56 -34.69
N SER A 91 28.54 69.87 -34.89
CA SER A 91 27.71 70.69 -34.01
C SER A 91 26.21 70.38 -34.19
N ILE A 92 25.47 70.47 -33.09
CA ILE A 92 24.05 70.15 -33.04
C ILE A 92 23.27 71.18 -33.88
N VAL A 93 22.43 70.68 -34.79
CA VAL A 93 21.50 71.52 -35.55
C VAL A 93 20.40 72.00 -34.61
N VAL A 94 20.35 73.31 -34.38
CA VAL A 94 19.39 73.98 -33.48
C VAL A 94 18.33 74.78 -34.21
N GLY A 95 18.43 74.92 -35.52
CA GLY A 95 17.42 75.63 -36.32
C GLY A 95 17.63 75.51 -37.83
N GLY A 96 16.75 76.20 -38.57
CA GLY A 96 16.70 76.16 -40.03
C GLY A 96 15.82 75.03 -40.57
N GLU A 97 15.68 74.98 -41.90
CA GLU A 97 14.84 73.99 -42.59
C GLU A 97 15.31 72.55 -42.38
N LEU A 98 16.62 72.30 -42.20
CA LEU A 98 17.15 70.96 -41.94
C LEU A 98 16.63 70.39 -40.62
N LEU A 99 16.41 71.23 -39.60
CA LEU A 99 15.90 70.78 -38.30
C LEU A 99 14.54 70.09 -38.46
N ARG A 100 13.67 70.63 -39.33
CA ARG A 100 12.36 70.04 -39.60
C ARG A 100 12.49 68.61 -40.15
N TYR A 101 13.36 68.40 -41.13
CA TYR A 101 13.58 67.05 -41.68
C TYR A 101 14.21 66.08 -40.67
N LEU A 102 15.11 66.57 -39.81
CA LEU A 102 15.67 65.77 -38.71
C LEU A 102 14.58 65.35 -37.71
N GLN A 103 13.71 66.28 -37.31
CA GLN A 103 12.58 65.99 -36.41
C GLN A 103 11.60 65.00 -37.03
N GLU A 104 11.17 65.24 -38.28
CA GLU A 104 10.28 64.32 -39.00
C GLU A 104 10.90 62.92 -39.14
N ASN A 105 12.21 62.82 -39.39
CA ASN A 105 12.91 61.54 -39.46
C ASN A 105 13.00 60.84 -38.10
N ARG A 106 13.21 61.59 -37.01
CA ARG A 106 13.17 61.06 -35.64
C ARG A 106 11.79 60.53 -35.28
N ASP A 107 10.74 61.26 -35.60
CA ASP A 107 9.36 60.83 -35.32
C ASP A 107 9.03 59.53 -36.10
N ARG A 108 9.39 59.48 -37.39
CA ARG A 108 9.27 58.25 -38.20
C ARG A 108 10.09 57.10 -37.61
N SER A 109 11.32 57.38 -37.17
CA SER A 109 12.20 56.38 -36.56
C SER A 109 11.62 55.84 -35.27
N ARG A 110 11.07 56.70 -34.40
CA ARG A 110 10.40 56.29 -33.17
C ARG A 110 9.23 55.36 -33.48
N CYS A 111 8.30 55.79 -34.33
CA CYS A 111 7.13 54.97 -34.68
C CYS A 111 7.52 53.63 -35.32
N PHE A 112 8.50 53.62 -36.22
CA PHE A 112 8.99 52.40 -36.85
C PHE A 112 9.63 51.45 -35.83
N CYS A 113 10.51 51.97 -34.97
CA CYS A 113 11.18 51.19 -33.93
C CYS A 113 10.17 50.59 -32.95
N GLU A 114 9.14 51.34 -32.56
CA GLU A 114 8.07 50.85 -31.70
C GLU A 114 7.27 49.73 -32.38
N LYS A 115 6.93 49.87 -33.66
CA LYS A 115 6.27 48.82 -34.45
C LYS A 115 7.12 47.54 -34.50
N VAL A 116 8.43 47.67 -34.77
CA VAL A 116 9.37 46.53 -34.81
C VAL A 116 9.46 45.84 -33.45
N PHE A 117 9.65 46.60 -32.38
CA PHE A 117 9.73 46.05 -31.03
C PHE A 117 8.44 45.30 -30.66
N LYS A 118 7.28 45.94 -30.88
CA LYS A 118 5.99 45.34 -30.58
C LYS A 118 5.78 44.04 -31.34
N LYS A 119 6.06 44.02 -32.64
CA LYS A 119 5.96 42.82 -33.47
C LYS A 119 6.81 41.67 -32.91
N LEU A 120 8.09 41.93 -32.62
CA LEU A 120 9.01 40.92 -32.09
C LEU A 120 8.57 40.41 -30.71
N LEU A 121 8.10 41.30 -29.85
CA LEU A 121 7.60 40.93 -28.53
C LEU A 121 6.30 40.11 -28.62
N ASP A 122 5.38 40.49 -29.50
CA ASP A 122 4.12 39.77 -29.71
C ASP A 122 4.38 38.38 -30.33
N GLU A 123 5.33 38.26 -31.26
CA GLU A 123 5.81 36.96 -31.76
C GLU A 123 6.37 36.07 -30.64
N LEU A 124 7.19 36.64 -29.75
CA LEU A 124 7.72 35.92 -28.58
C LEU A 124 6.60 35.50 -27.63
N LYS A 125 5.66 36.40 -27.31
CA LYS A 125 4.49 36.10 -26.45
C LYS A 125 3.64 34.98 -27.04
N ASN A 126 3.38 35.00 -28.34
CA ASN A 126 2.60 33.97 -29.03
C ASN A 126 3.28 32.61 -28.99
N ARG A 127 4.61 32.56 -29.18
CA ARG A 127 5.38 31.30 -29.06
C ARG A 127 5.35 30.73 -27.64
N LEU A 128 5.22 31.59 -26.64
CA LEU A 128 5.18 31.23 -25.23
C LEU A 128 3.76 31.06 -24.67
N SER A 129 2.72 31.02 -25.51
CA SER A 129 1.34 30.85 -25.04
C SER A 129 0.71 29.58 -25.64
N PRO A 130 0.56 28.48 -24.87
CA PRO A 130 1.01 28.28 -23.48
C PRO A 130 2.54 28.09 -23.38
N ILE A 131 3.12 28.39 -22.21
CA ILE A 131 4.57 28.24 -22.00
C ILE A 131 4.94 26.75 -21.99
N PRO A 132 5.99 26.34 -22.71
CA PRO A 132 6.48 24.96 -22.70
C PRO A 132 6.86 24.45 -21.29
N ASP A 133 6.64 23.16 -21.03
CA ASP A 133 6.87 22.53 -19.71
C ASP A 133 8.35 22.54 -19.28
N ASP A 134 9.28 22.61 -20.23
CA ASP A 134 10.73 22.64 -20.03
C ASP A 134 11.31 24.07 -20.08
N TYR A 135 10.46 25.10 -20.11
CA TYR A 135 10.91 26.47 -20.25
C TYR A 135 11.56 26.98 -18.95
N THR A 136 12.85 27.26 -19.01
CA THR A 136 13.67 27.70 -17.88
C THR A 136 13.96 29.20 -17.93
N GLU A 137 14.53 29.72 -16.85
CA GLU A 137 15.03 31.10 -16.81
C GLU A 137 16.17 31.34 -17.81
N LYS A 138 17.02 30.32 -18.04
CA LYS A 138 18.10 30.40 -19.04
C LYS A 138 17.56 30.48 -20.47
N THR A 139 16.47 29.77 -20.79
CA THR A 139 15.84 29.86 -22.12
C THR A 139 15.14 31.20 -22.30
N LEU A 140 14.56 31.76 -21.24
CA LEU A 140 14.00 33.12 -21.26
C LEU A 140 15.08 34.18 -21.51
N GLU A 141 16.23 34.11 -20.84
CA GLU A 141 17.35 35.01 -21.07
C GLU A 141 17.85 34.92 -22.52
N ALA A 142 18.01 33.71 -23.06
CA ALA A 142 18.42 33.49 -24.44
C ALA A 142 17.43 34.09 -25.46
N ASP A 143 16.13 33.93 -25.20
CA ASP A 143 15.07 34.49 -26.05
C ASP A 143 15.05 36.03 -26.01
N LEU A 144 15.31 36.64 -24.86
CA LEU A 144 15.40 38.08 -24.71
C LEU A 144 16.64 38.65 -25.40
N ASP A 145 17.78 37.96 -25.29
CA ASP A 145 18.99 38.30 -26.04
C ASP A 145 18.76 38.20 -27.55
N GLN A 146 18.04 37.16 -28.00
CA GLN A 146 17.67 37.01 -29.40
C GLN A 146 16.72 38.11 -29.86
N LEU A 147 15.75 38.50 -29.04
CA LEU A 147 14.84 39.61 -29.33
C LEU A 147 15.61 40.92 -29.47
N LYS A 148 16.53 41.21 -28.55
CA LYS A 148 17.39 42.40 -28.60
C LYS A 148 18.26 42.41 -29.86
N LYS A 149 18.88 41.27 -30.21
CA LYS A 149 19.68 41.14 -31.45
C LYS A 149 18.81 41.34 -32.69
N SER A 150 17.63 40.74 -32.74
CA SER A 150 16.70 40.84 -33.88
C SER A 150 16.19 42.26 -34.04
N TYR A 151 15.87 42.94 -32.94
CA TYR A 151 15.51 44.36 -32.93
C TYR A 151 16.66 45.21 -33.47
N LEU A 152 17.89 45.00 -32.99
CA LEU A 152 19.05 45.75 -33.46
C LEU A 152 19.38 45.50 -34.94
N GLN A 153 18.93 44.40 -35.52
CA GLN A 153 19.06 44.15 -36.96
C GLN A 153 17.94 44.81 -37.79
N GLN A 154 16.72 44.85 -37.28
CA GLN A 154 15.54 45.33 -38.02
C GLN A 154 15.24 46.82 -37.81
N ALA A 155 15.53 47.36 -36.63
CA ALA A 155 15.27 48.76 -36.32
C ALA A 155 16.25 49.70 -37.02
N ILE A 156 15.73 50.82 -37.52
CA ILE A 156 16.45 51.80 -38.35
C ILE A 156 16.24 53.21 -37.79
N GLY A 157 17.29 54.01 -37.86
CA GLY A 157 17.25 55.45 -37.63
C GLY A 157 17.62 55.86 -36.20
N PRO A 158 17.59 57.17 -35.94
CA PRO A 158 18.20 57.78 -34.75
C PRO A 158 17.56 57.35 -33.43
N MET A 159 16.27 56.98 -33.42
CA MET A 159 15.54 56.66 -32.19
C MET A 159 15.69 55.19 -31.76
N LYS A 160 16.48 54.39 -32.49
CA LYS A 160 16.62 52.96 -32.31
C LYS A 160 17.01 52.55 -30.88
N LEU A 161 18.03 53.18 -30.32
CA LEU A 161 18.53 52.82 -28.99
C LEU A 161 17.62 53.35 -27.89
N ASP A 162 17.12 54.58 -28.04
CA ASP A 162 16.21 55.21 -27.08
C ASP A 162 14.92 54.40 -26.95
N VAL A 163 14.28 54.03 -28.06
CA VAL A 163 13.06 53.21 -28.05
C VAL A 163 13.33 51.83 -27.43
N LEU A 164 14.49 51.22 -27.71
CA LEU A 164 14.84 49.94 -27.10
C LEU A 164 14.92 50.07 -25.58
N GLN A 165 15.58 51.10 -25.08
CA GLN A 165 15.73 51.33 -23.65
C GLN A 165 14.39 51.65 -22.99
N GLU A 166 13.63 52.60 -23.53
CA GLU A 166 12.29 52.98 -23.04
C GLU A 166 11.36 51.76 -22.99
N ARG A 167 11.40 50.89 -24.00
CA ARG A 167 10.56 49.68 -24.05
C ARG A 167 11.06 48.59 -23.12
N TRP A 168 12.36 48.46 -22.90
CA TRP A 168 12.91 47.50 -21.94
C TRP A 168 12.53 47.83 -20.50
N GLU A 169 12.48 49.12 -20.19
CA GLU A 169 12.08 49.67 -18.88
C GLU A 169 10.55 49.78 -18.72
N SER A 170 9.79 49.49 -19.77
CA SER A 170 8.34 49.68 -19.79
C SER A 170 7.56 48.65 -18.94
N SER A 171 6.32 49.02 -18.61
CA SER A 171 5.36 48.14 -17.95
C SER A 171 5.02 46.90 -18.78
N ASP A 172 5.09 46.96 -20.11
CA ASP A 172 4.81 45.82 -21.00
C ASP A 172 5.84 44.70 -20.81
N MET A 173 7.12 45.06 -20.67
CA MET A 173 8.19 44.11 -20.36
C MET A 173 8.08 43.62 -18.92
N THR A 174 7.75 44.51 -17.98
CA THR A 174 7.52 44.12 -16.57
C THR A 174 6.37 43.11 -16.45
N GLY A 175 5.27 43.33 -17.17
CA GLY A 175 4.12 42.42 -17.24
C GLY A 175 4.47 41.09 -17.90
N PHE A 176 5.28 41.11 -18.97
CA PHE A 176 5.81 39.89 -19.60
C PHE A 176 6.70 39.08 -18.64
N PHE A 177 7.57 39.73 -17.87
CA PHE A 177 8.38 39.07 -16.84
C PHE A 177 7.52 38.48 -15.72
N GLN A 178 6.48 39.20 -15.29
CA GLN A 178 5.52 38.70 -14.29
C GLN A 178 4.75 37.48 -14.81
N MET A 179 4.31 37.48 -16.07
CA MET A 179 3.70 36.33 -16.73
C MET A 179 4.64 35.12 -16.70
N CYS A 180 5.89 35.30 -17.11
CA CYS A 180 6.88 34.23 -17.09
C CYS A 180 7.16 33.71 -15.67
N LYS A 181 7.24 34.59 -14.66
CA LYS A 181 7.42 34.21 -13.25
C LYS A 181 6.21 33.48 -12.67
N ALA A 182 5.00 33.96 -12.95
CA ALA A 182 3.76 33.33 -12.49
C ALA A 182 3.66 31.89 -13.02
N ILE A 183 4.09 31.67 -14.26
CA ILE A 183 4.07 30.36 -14.89
C ILE A 183 5.17 29.45 -14.33
N LYS A 184 6.39 29.94 -14.09
CA LYS A 184 7.43 29.19 -13.36
C LYS A 184 6.95 28.76 -11.96
N GLY A 185 6.25 29.65 -11.25
CA GLY A 185 5.62 29.35 -9.96
C GLY A 185 4.47 28.35 -10.05
N PHE A 186 3.70 28.39 -11.13
CA PHE A 186 2.61 27.44 -11.39
C PHE A 186 3.14 26.04 -11.75
N GLN A 187 4.15 25.94 -12.60
CA GLN A 187 4.81 24.68 -12.96
C GLN A 187 5.42 24.00 -11.73
N LEU A 188 6.03 24.77 -10.81
CA LEU A 188 6.58 24.23 -9.57
C LEU A 188 5.47 23.66 -8.66
N LYS A 189 4.32 24.33 -8.58
CA LYS A 189 3.14 23.83 -7.86
C LYS A 189 2.55 22.58 -8.51
N VAL A 190 2.50 22.50 -9.84
CA VAL A 190 2.05 21.31 -10.56
C VAL A 190 3.00 20.14 -10.30
N ALA A 191 4.31 20.34 -10.41
CA ALA A 191 5.30 19.31 -10.13
C ALA A 191 5.26 18.84 -8.66
N GLU A 192 5.07 19.75 -7.70
CA GLU A 192 4.84 19.39 -6.29
C GLU A 192 3.54 18.62 -6.09
N ALA A 193 2.46 18.99 -6.78
CA ALA A 193 1.19 18.27 -6.72
C ALA A 193 1.33 16.86 -7.30
N THR A 194 2.01 16.71 -8.44
CA THR A 194 2.31 15.40 -9.04
C THR A 194 3.13 14.53 -8.10
N ARG A 195 4.20 15.07 -7.48
CA ARG A 195 5.00 14.33 -6.49
C ARG A 195 4.19 13.90 -5.26
N LYS A 196 3.28 14.76 -4.77
CA LYS A 196 2.38 14.40 -3.68
C LYS A 196 1.41 13.30 -4.08
N GLN A 197 0.91 13.34 -5.31
CA GLN A 197 0.02 12.31 -5.84
C GLN A 197 0.74 10.96 -5.99
N GLU A 198 1.95 10.95 -6.55
CA GLU A 198 2.80 9.75 -6.65
C GLU A 198 3.13 9.17 -5.25
N ALA A 199 3.39 10.02 -4.26
CA ALA A 199 3.65 9.58 -2.89
C ALA A 199 2.41 8.93 -2.24
N LEU A 200 1.23 9.51 -2.44
CA LEU A 200 -0.04 8.94 -1.97
C LEU A 200 -0.37 7.63 -2.68
N GLU A 201 -0.08 7.52 -3.98
CA GLU A 201 -0.28 6.32 -4.76
C GLU A 201 0.65 5.18 -4.28
N MET A 202 1.91 5.48 -4.01
CA MET A 202 2.86 4.53 -3.40
C MET A 202 2.41 4.08 -2.00
N GLU A 203 1.87 4.99 -1.18
CA GLU A 203 1.36 4.63 0.14
C GLU A 203 0.10 3.75 0.06
N SER A 204 -0.80 4.06 -0.87
CA SER A 204 -1.98 3.24 -1.18
C SER A 204 -1.58 1.84 -1.66
N GLU A 205 -0.62 1.72 -2.57
CA GLU A 205 -0.10 0.43 -3.01
C GLU A 205 0.47 -0.38 -1.85
N LYS A 206 1.21 0.27 -0.95
CA LYS A 206 1.78 -0.39 0.23
C LYS A 206 0.67 -0.93 1.15
N GLN A 207 -0.34 -0.11 1.45
CA GLN A 207 -1.50 -0.55 2.24
C GLN A 207 -2.24 -1.70 1.57
N GLN A 208 -2.37 -1.68 0.24
CA GLN A 208 -3.01 -2.75 -0.51
C GLN A 208 -2.21 -4.07 -0.45
N ARG A 209 -0.88 -4.00 -0.53
CA ARG A 209 0.00 -5.16 -0.33
C ARG A 209 -0.11 -5.70 1.10
N ASP A 210 -0.12 -4.83 2.11
CA ASP A 210 -0.25 -5.24 3.51
C ASP A 210 -1.60 -5.92 3.78
N LEU A 211 -2.69 -5.39 3.22
CA LEU A 211 -4.01 -6.02 3.28
C LEU A 211 -4.04 -7.38 2.57
N GLN A 212 -3.35 -7.51 1.43
CA GLN A 212 -3.26 -8.77 0.72
C GLN A 212 -2.47 -9.82 1.51
N ASN A 213 -1.33 -9.43 2.09
CA ASN A 213 -0.53 -10.30 2.97
C ASN A 213 -1.35 -10.77 4.18
N LEU A 214 -2.10 -9.88 4.82
CA LEU A 214 -3.00 -10.24 5.93
C LEU A 214 -4.10 -11.22 5.52
N ARG A 215 -4.66 -11.06 4.32
CA ARG A 215 -5.65 -12.01 3.79
C ARG A 215 -5.03 -13.38 3.56
N GLU A 216 -3.87 -13.44 2.92
CA GLU A 216 -3.15 -14.70 2.67
C GLU A 216 -2.76 -15.38 3.98
N GLU A 217 -2.30 -14.63 4.99
CA GLU A 217 -1.95 -15.17 6.30
C GLU A 217 -3.18 -15.69 7.05
N SER A 218 -4.31 -14.97 6.98
CA SER A 218 -5.58 -15.46 7.54
C SER A 218 -6.06 -16.74 6.86
N GLU A 219 -5.93 -16.85 5.52
CA GLU A 219 -6.25 -18.09 4.81
C GLU A 219 -5.31 -19.23 5.21
N ARG A 220 -4.01 -18.98 5.33
CA ARG A 220 -3.04 -19.98 5.81
C ARG A 220 -3.43 -20.48 7.20
N GLN A 221 -3.70 -19.59 8.14
CA GLN A 221 -4.15 -19.95 9.49
C GLN A 221 -5.44 -20.76 9.48
N LYS A 222 -6.43 -20.40 8.64
CA LYS A 222 -7.65 -21.20 8.48
C LYS A 222 -7.35 -22.61 8.00
N THR A 223 -6.49 -22.76 6.99
CA THR A 223 -6.12 -24.09 6.48
C THR A 223 -5.32 -24.92 7.49
N GLU A 224 -4.47 -24.28 8.30
CA GLU A 224 -3.74 -24.93 9.39
C GLU A 224 -4.69 -25.38 10.50
N HIS A 225 -5.65 -24.52 10.90
CA HIS A 225 -6.68 -24.87 11.87
C HIS A 225 -7.58 -26.01 11.36
N GLU A 226 -7.99 -25.99 10.09
CA GLU A 226 -8.75 -27.10 9.51
C GLU A 226 -7.97 -28.42 9.53
N LYS A 227 -6.67 -28.40 9.22
CA LYS A 227 -5.81 -29.58 9.32
C LYS A 227 -5.70 -30.07 10.77
N ALA A 228 -5.47 -29.15 11.72
CA ALA A 228 -5.38 -29.49 13.14
C ALA A 228 -6.69 -30.10 13.66
N ILE A 229 -7.85 -29.56 13.26
CA ILE A 229 -9.16 -30.13 13.62
C ILE A 229 -9.31 -31.54 13.05
N LYS A 230 -8.96 -31.77 11.78
CA LYS A 230 -9.00 -33.12 11.17
C LYS A 230 -8.08 -34.11 11.88
N ASP A 231 -6.89 -33.68 12.29
CA ASP A 231 -5.95 -34.52 13.04
C ASP A 231 -6.47 -34.83 14.45
N ILE A 232 -7.10 -33.85 15.12
CA ILE A 232 -7.76 -34.04 16.42
C ILE A 232 -8.93 -35.03 16.27
N GLU A 233 -9.78 -34.87 15.27
CA GLU A 233 -10.90 -35.78 14.99
C GLU A 233 -10.41 -37.21 14.72
N LYS A 234 -9.34 -37.35 13.92
CA LYS A 234 -8.72 -38.65 13.63
C LYS A 234 -8.15 -39.28 14.91
N ASN A 235 -7.41 -38.51 15.71
CA ASN A 235 -6.86 -38.99 16.98
C ASN A 235 -7.95 -39.36 17.98
N HIS A 236 -9.06 -38.60 18.04
CA HIS A 236 -10.22 -38.93 18.85
C HIS A 236 -10.87 -40.23 18.39
N LYS A 237 -11.06 -40.41 17.08
CA LYS A 237 -11.61 -41.64 16.51
C LYS A 237 -10.74 -42.85 16.81
N ASP A 238 -9.43 -42.74 16.62
CA ASP A 238 -8.46 -43.80 16.92
C ASP A 238 -8.44 -44.12 18.43
N SER A 239 -8.56 -43.11 19.29
CA SER A 239 -8.62 -43.29 20.74
C SER A 239 -9.92 -43.97 21.18
N LEU A 240 -11.06 -43.60 20.59
CA LEU A 240 -12.34 -44.27 20.82
C LEU A 240 -12.28 -45.73 20.36
N GLU A 241 -11.68 -46.01 19.20
CA GLU A 241 -11.55 -47.38 18.69
C GLU A 241 -10.63 -48.22 19.60
N LYS A 242 -9.54 -47.64 20.11
CA LYS A 242 -8.67 -48.30 21.10
C LYS A 242 -9.39 -48.59 22.41
N LEU A 243 -10.17 -47.63 22.91
CA LEU A 243 -10.97 -47.79 24.12
C LEU A 243 -12.03 -48.88 23.96
N GLN A 244 -12.71 -48.90 22.82
CA GLN A 244 -13.71 -49.92 22.51
C GLN A 244 -13.07 -51.31 22.43
N LYS A 245 -11.93 -51.44 21.74
CA LYS A 245 -11.14 -52.68 21.72
C LYS A 245 -10.64 -53.09 23.11
N SER A 246 -10.30 -52.16 23.99
CA SER A 246 -9.88 -52.50 25.37
C SER A 246 -11.07 -52.97 26.20
N GLN A 247 -12.22 -52.28 26.12
CA GLN A 247 -13.46 -52.69 26.78
C GLN A 247 -13.93 -54.06 26.28
N ASP A 248 -13.85 -54.34 24.98
CA ASP A 248 -14.19 -55.65 24.43
C ASP A 248 -13.24 -56.74 24.94
N LYS A 249 -11.93 -56.46 25.01
CA LYS A 249 -10.95 -57.39 25.58
C LYS A 249 -11.21 -57.64 27.07
N GLU A 250 -11.56 -56.61 27.83
CA GLU A 250 -11.92 -56.75 29.25
C GLU A 250 -13.21 -57.54 29.42
N ARG A 251 -14.23 -57.26 28.60
CA ARG A 251 -15.47 -58.01 28.57
C ARG A 251 -15.23 -59.49 28.25
N ILE A 252 -14.43 -59.81 27.24
CA ILE A 252 -14.06 -61.19 26.90
C ILE A 252 -13.32 -61.86 28.07
N LYS A 253 -12.37 -61.17 28.71
CA LYS A 253 -11.68 -61.68 29.91
C LYS A 253 -12.65 -61.92 31.06
N PHE A 254 -13.60 -61.02 31.28
CA PHE A 254 -14.61 -61.12 32.32
C PHE A 254 -15.58 -62.27 32.05
N GLU A 255 -16.06 -62.42 30.81
CA GLU A 255 -16.90 -63.55 30.39
C GLU A 255 -16.17 -64.88 30.55
N LYS A 256 -14.86 -64.93 30.24
CA LYS A 256 -14.03 -66.11 30.48
C LYS A 256 -13.92 -66.43 31.97
N LYS A 257 -13.60 -65.44 32.81
CA LYS A 257 -13.58 -65.60 34.28
C LYS A 257 -14.94 -66.06 34.83
N MET A 258 -16.05 -65.53 34.32
CA MET A 258 -17.39 -65.96 34.71
C MET A 258 -17.71 -67.39 34.29
N LYS A 259 -17.26 -67.84 33.11
CA LYS A 259 -17.37 -69.24 32.68
C LYS A 259 -16.52 -70.16 33.55
N ASP A 260 -15.30 -69.76 33.87
CA ASP A 260 -14.38 -70.53 34.71
C ASP A 260 -14.91 -70.63 36.15
N LEU A 261 -15.45 -69.54 36.71
CA LEU A 261 -16.14 -69.55 38.02
C LEU A 261 -17.38 -70.44 38.02
N LYS A 262 -18.18 -70.42 36.94
CA LYS A 262 -19.34 -71.34 36.81
C LYS A 262 -18.89 -72.80 36.78
N LYS A 263 -17.81 -73.12 36.06
CA LYS A 263 -17.24 -74.47 36.03
C LYS A 263 -16.69 -74.89 37.39
N ALA A 264 -15.91 -74.04 38.05
CA ALA A 264 -15.37 -74.30 39.37
C ALA A 264 -16.50 -74.53 40.39
N ASN A 265 -17.54 -73.70 40.38
CA ASN A 265 -18.69 -73.87 41.27
C ASN A 265 -19.50 -75.15 40.98
N GLN A 266 -19.62 -75.56 39.71
CA GLN A 266 -20.23 -76.85 39.36
C GLN A 266 -19.38 -78.04 39.85
N GLN A 267 -18.06 -77.91 39.77
CA GLN A 267 -17.11 -78.92 40.22
C GLN A 267 -17.09 -79.03 41.75
N ASP A 268 -17.04 -77.89 42.46
CA ASP A 268 -17.17 -77.84 43.92
C ASP A 268 -18.48 -78.46 44.40
N LYS A 269 -19.60 -78.18 43.72
CA LYS A 269 -20.89 -78.82 44.02
C LYS A 269 -20.83 -80.35 43.83
N MET A 270 -20.15 -80.83 42.79
CA MET A 270 -20.01 -82.26 42.53
C MET A 270 -19.12 -82.93 43.58
N GLU A 271 -18.03 -82.29 43.97
CA GLU A 271 -17.16 -82.76 45.06
C GLU A 271 -17.87 -82.75 46.41
N MET A 272 -18.66 -81.72 46.71
CA MET A 272 -19.48 -81.66 47.92
C MET A 272 -20.53 -82.77 47.94
N MET A 273 -21.12 -83.10 46.78
CA MET A 273 -22.09 -84.18 46.65
C MET A 273 -21.44 -85.56 46.85
N GLN A 274 -20.24 -85.77 46.29
CA GLN A 274 -19.46 -87.00 46.51
C GLN A 274 -19.00 -87.12 47.97
N ALA A 275 -18.59 -86.02 48.60
CA ALA A 275 -18.21 -86.01 50.01
C ALA A 275 -19.41 -86.29 50.94
N ALA A 276 -20.59 -85.75 50.61
CA ALA A 276 -21.83 -86.05 51.32
C ALA A 276 -22.24 -87.53 51.15
N GLN A 277 -22.05 -88.09 49.96
CA GLN A 277 -22.33 -89.50 49.67
C GLN A 277 -21.38 -90.44 50.45
N LYS A 278 -20.08 -90.12 50.49
CA LYS A 278 -19.11 -90.85 51.32
C LYS A 278 -19.42 -90.76 52.82
N LYS A 279 -19.83 -89.59 53.32
CA LYS A 279 -20.26 -89.44 54.72
C LYS A 279 -21.54 -90.23 55.03
N ALA A 280 -22.47 -90.33 54.08
CA ALA A 280 -23.67 -91.14 54.24
C ALA A 280 -23.33 -92.64 54.27
N GLU A 281 -22.36 -93.09 53.46
CA GLU A 281 -21.85 -94.46 53.48
C GLU A 281 -21.12 -94.78 54.80
N GLU A 282 -20.28 -93.89 55.31
CA GLU A 282 -19.64 -94.05 56.64
C GLU A 282 -20.67 -94.09 57.78
N GLN A 283 -21.71 -93.24 57.74
CA GLN A 283 -22.78 -93.27 58.75
C GLN A 283 -23.61 -94.55 58.68
N ALA A 284 -23.84 -95.11 57.49
CA ALA A 284 -24.52 -96.39 57.32
C ALA A 284 -23.66 -97.55 57.87
N MET A 285 -22.35 -97.51 57.66
CA MET A 285 -21.40 -98.51 58.16
C MET A 285 -21.28 -98.48 59.69
N ASN A 286 -21.24 -97.28 60.29
CA ASN A 286 -21.21 -97.14 61.76
C ASN A 286 -22.51 -97.60 62.42
N LYS A 287 -23.67 -97.34 61.81
CA LYS A 287 -24.97 -97.86 62.29
C LYS A 287 -25.07 -99.39 62.20
N ALA A 288 -24.47 -100.00 61.19
CA ALA A 288 -24.43 -101.46 61.07
C ALA A 288 -23.57 -102.10 62.19
N LEU A 289 -22.51 -101.41 62.62
CA LEU A 289 -21.63 -101.86 63.70
C LEU A 289 -22.31 -101.77 65.09
N GLU A 290 -23.06 -100.71 65.36
CA GLU A 290 -23.83 -100.55 66.62
C GLU A 290 -24.91 -101.63 66.78
N LEU A 291 -25.61 -101.98 65.70
CA LEU A 291 -26.62 -103.07 65.70
C LEU A 291 -26.00 -104.43 66.01
N GLN A 292 -24.75 -104.67 65.58
CA GLN A 292 -24.03 -105.90 65.87
C GLN A 292 -23.65 -106.01 67.35
N GLN A 293 -23.25 -104.90 67.99
CA GLN A 293 -22.93 -104.86 69.42
C GLN A 293 -24.16 -105.04 70.31
N GLN A 294 -25.31 -104.48 69.92
CA GLN A 294 -26.57 -104.67 70.68
C GLN A 294 -27.05 -106.13 70.68
N LEU A 295 -26.84 -106.87 69.59
CA LEU A 295 -27.20 -108.30 69.51
C LEU A 295 -26.31 -109.19 70.39
N THR A 296 -25.07 -108.80 70.65
CA THR A 296 -24.17 -109.51 71.57
C THR A 296 -24.52 -109.29 73.04
N ASP A 297 -24.92 -108.07 73.43
CA ASP A 297 -25.27 -107.78 74.83
C ASP A 297 -26.57 -108.47 75.27
N VAL A 298 -27.55 -108.63 74.37
CA VAL A 298 -28.79 -109.37 74.64
C VAL A 298 -28.55 -110.87 74.87
N LYS A 299 -27.56 -111.46 74.21
CA LYS A 299 -27.20 -112.89 74.41
C LYS A 299 -26.55 -113.15 75.77
N VAL A 300 -25.69 -112.27 76.23
CA VAL A 300 -24.99 -112.41 77.52
C VAL A 300 -25.95 -112.22 78.71
N GLY A 301 -26.98 -111.38 78.57
CA GLY A 301 -28.02 -111.21 79.59
C GLY A 301 -28.90 -112.45 79.80
N HIS A 302 -29.19 -113.19 78.72
CA HIS A 302 -30.08 -114.36 78.78
C HIS A 302 -29.41 -115.60 79.42
N GLU A 303 -28.10 -115.76 79.27
CA GLU A 303 -27.34 -116.85 79.91
C GLU A 303 -27.18 -116.67 81.43
N ARG A 304 -27.22 -115.42 81.93
CA ARG A 304 -27.14 -115.12 83.37
C ARG A 304 -28.43 -115.48 84.11
N GLN A 305 -29.58 -115.25 83.47
CA GLN A 305 -30.91 -115.55 84.01
C GLN A 305 -31.21 -117.07 84.10
N LEU A 306 -30.67 -117.87 83.18
CA LEU A 306 -30.83 -119.33 83.19
C LEU A 306 -30.04 -120.01 84.32
N ARG A 307 -28.90 -119.44 84.76
CA ARG A 307 -28.12 -119.96 85.89
C ARG A 307 -28.72 -119.62 87.26
N GLU A 308 -29.36 -118.46 87.41
CA GLU A 308 -30.00 -118.07 88.68
C GLU A 308 -31.26 -118.89 88.98
N ASN A 309 -32.02 -119.28 87.95
CA ASN A 309 -33.21 -120.13 88.10
C ASN A 309 -32.88 -121.60 88.47
N GLN A 310 -31.71 -122.12 88.09
CA GLN A 310 -31.27 -123.47 88.47
C GLN A 310 -30.85 -123.55 89.96
N PHE A 311 -30.30 -122.47 90.54
CA PHE A 311 -29.85 -122.44 91.93
C PHE A 311 -30.99 -122.32 92.96
N GLN A 312 -32.14 -121.77 92.56
CA GLN A 312 -33.33 -121.66 93.43
C GLN A 312 -34.12 -122.99 93.52
N ALA A 313 -34.12 -123.80 92.46
CA ALA A 313 -34.81 -125.10 92.43
C ALA A 313 -34.14 -126.18 93.33
N GLU A 314 -32.81 -126.15 93.49
CA GLU A 314 -32.09 -127.10 94.38
C GLU A 314 -32.26 -126.81 95.88
N ARG A 315 -32.64 -125.58 96.25
CA ARG A 315 -32.86 -125.18 97.65
C ARG A 315 -34.22 -125.58 98.21
N GLU A 316 -35.21 -125.80 97.34
CA GLU A 316 -36.57 -126.19 97.74
C GLU A 316 -36.74 -127.71 97.88
N LEU A 317 -35.97 -128.52 97.14
CA LEU A 317 -36.00 -129.99 97.24
C LEU A 317 -35.47 -130.54 98.57
N ARG A 318 -34.49 -129.89 99.22
CA ARG A 318 -33.94 -130.34 100.51
C ARG A 318 -34.85 -130.06 101.73
N LYS A 319 -35.85 -129.19 101.61
CA LYS A 319 -36.79 -128.88 102.70
C LYS A 319 -37.97 -129.87 102.80
N VAL A 320 -38.21 -130.66 101.75
CA VAL A 320 -39.33 -131.62 101.68
C VAL A 320 -38.92 -133.00 102.24
N GLU A 321 -37.64 -133.37 102.20
CA GLU A 321 -37.17 -134.66 102.70
C GLU A 321 -37.10 -134.75 104.24
N ASP A 322 -36.92 -133.62 104.93
CA ASP A 322 -36.86 -133.58 106.41
C ASP A 322 -38.26 -133.58 107.08
N TYR A 323 -39.33 -133.19 106.36
CA TYR A 323 -40.72 -133.22 106.88
C TYR A 323 -41.37 -134.62 106.81
N SER A 324 -40.85 -135.52 105.96
CA SER A 324 -41.37 -136.88 105.76
C SER A 324 -40.87 -137.88 106.82
N ARG A 325 -39.74 -137.58 107.49
CA ARG A 325 -39.14 -138.49 108.48
C ARG A 325 -39.74 -138.33 109.88
N ASP A 326 -40.31 -137.17 110.18
CA ASP A 326 -40.91 -136.84 111.50
C ASP A 326 -42.34 -137.36 111.71
N LEU A 327 -43.04 -137.78 110.63
CA LEU A 327 -44.39 -138.34 110.69
C LEU A 327 -44.46 -139.86 110.97
N LYS A 328 -43.31 -140.56 111.06
CA LYS A 328 -43.26 -142.03 111.31
C LYS A 328 -43.06 -142.43 112.77
N ASN A 329 -43.06 -141.48 113.71
CA ASN A 329 -42.78 -141.75 115.13
C ASN A 329 -44.00 -141.95 116.05
N ARG A 330 -45.25 -142.03 115.56
CA ARG A 330 -46.42 -142.22 116.46
C ARG A 330 -47.49 -143.17 115.91
N ASN A 331 -47.49 -144.37 116.51
CA ASN A 331 -48.50 -145.43 116.47
C ASN A 331 -49.83 -144.98 117.10
N ILE A 332 -50.99 -145.59 116.72
CA ILE A 332 -52.39 -145.55 117.29
C ILE A 332 -53.40 -144.75 116.40
N PHE A 333 -54.57 -145.20 115.89
CA PHE A 333 -55.51 -146.34 115.97
C PHE A 333 -56.37 -146.32 114.66
N LYS A 334 -56.83 -147.40 113.99
CA LYS A 334 -57.79 -148.50 114.33
C LYS A 334 -59.25 -148.08 114.63
N ARG A 335 -60.17 -148.60 113.79
CA ARG A 335 -61.66 -148.74 113.86
C ARG A 335 -62.46 -147.44 113.57
N PHE A 336 -63.40 -147.39 112.61
CA PHE A 336 -64.59 -148.25 112.45
C PHE A 336 -65.02 -148.43 110.98
N PHE A 337 -65.50 -149.64 110.68
CA PHE A 337 -66.11 -150.13 109.44
C PHE A 337 -67.56 -149.67 109.23
N ASN A 338 -68.03 -149.62 107.98
CA ASN A 338 -69.29 -150.25 107.56
C ASN A 338 -69.34 -150.46 106.02
N MET A 339 -69.73 -151.67 105.62
CA MET A 339 -70.03 -152.21 104.28
C MET A 339 -71.42 -151.74 103.78
N ASP A 340 -71.97 -151.91 102.57
CA ASP A 340 -71.85 -152.75 101.34
C ASP A 340 -72.66 -152.01 100.22
N PRO A 341 -72.77 -152.43 98.93
CA PRO A 341 -72.26 -153.64 98.25
C PRO A 341 -71.18 -153.40 97.17
#